data_AF-A0A2Z3HB39-F1
#
_entry.id   AF-A0A2Z3HB39-F1
#
_cell.length_a   1.000
_cell.length_b   1.000
_cell.length_c   1.000
_cell.angle_alpha   90.00
_cell.angle_beta   90.00
_cell.angle_gamma   90.00
#
_symmetry.space_group_name_H-M   'P 1'
#
loop_
_entity.id
_entity.type
_entity.pdbx_description
1 polymer ?
#
loop_
_entity_poly.entity_id
_entity_poly.type
_entity_poly.pdbx_seq_one_letter_code
_entity_poly.pdbx_strand_id
1 'polypeptide(L)'
;MKMPDGGYRPAYNVPAMTTTAEKIIVAVDVTNQGTDGGLLGPMLDRVEATYGRKPGEALVDGGFASGADVERAARSGVTVFMPPKGARADRLAGRDPCAPKRRDGPGMKALRVRMGTPDGQAIYKERAPAAEWVNAGMRNRGLYQFRVRGLVAVRAVVVLHALVHNLFQTIRRCAHKHPQRPWTDTLREAARKASEHNREPQGV
;
A
#
# COMPACT_ATOMS: atom_id res chain seq x y z
N MET A 1 18.84 -6.23 12.71
CA MET A 1 17.64 -6.91 12.16
C MET A 1 18.03 -8.31 11.71
N LYS A 2 17.16 -9.31 11.94
CA LYS A 2 17.39 -10.68 11.47
C LYS A 2 17.19 -10.72 9.94
N MET A 3 18.13 -11.32 9.24
CA MET A 3 18.15 -11.37 7.78
C MET A 3 17.72 -12.77 7.29
N PRO A 4 17.32 -12.93 6.01
CA PRO A 4 16.87 -14.21 5.47
C PRO A 4 17.92 -15.33 5.56
N ASP A 5 19.20 -14.99 5.57
CA ASP A 5 20.33 -15.92 5.71
C ASP A 5 20.61 -16.32 7.17
N GLY A 6 19.74 -15.94 8.11
CA GLY A 6 19.88 -16.24 9.54
C GLY A 6 20.81 -15.30 10.30
N GLY A 7 21.54 -14.42 9.62
CA GLY A 7 22.44 -13.44 10.24
C GLY A 7 21.72 -12.21 10.81
N TYR A 8 22.45 -11.43 11.61
CA TYR A 8 21.99 -10.12 12.09
C TYR A 8 22.83 -9.00 11.49
N ARG A 9 22.17 -8.00 10.91
CA ARG A 9 22.84 -6.83 10.32
C ARG A 9 22.17 -5.52 10.76
N PRO A 10 22.92 -4.40 10.83
CA PRO A 10 22.31 -3.07 10.89
C PRO A 10 21.44 -2.87 9.65
N ALA A 11 20.15 -2.62 9.86
CA ALA A 11 19.19 -2.41 8.79
C ALA A 11 18.06 -1.52 9.31
N TYR A 12 17.30 -0.96 8.37
CA TYR A 12 16.13 -0.16 8.66
C TYR A 12 14.87 -0.90 8.22
N ASN A 13 13.82 -0.75 9.00
CA ASN A 13 12.47 -1.13 8.61
C ASN A 13 11.79 0.08 7.96
N VAL A 14 11.11 -0.13 6.85
CA VAL A 14 10.46 0.93 6.07
C VAL A 14 8.98 0.59 5.88
N PRO A 15 8.13 0.87 6.88
CA PRO A 15 6.70 0.72 6.70
C PRO A 15 6.14 1.78 5.74
N ALA A 16 5.19 1.38 4.90
CA ALA A 16 4.45 2.25 4.01
C ALA A 16 2.96 1.92 4.04
N MET A 17 2.11 2.95 3.99
CA MET A 17 0.67 2.82 3.80
C MET A 17 0.33 3.26 2.39
N THR A 18 -0.38 2.41 1.66
CA THR A 18 -0.69 2.60 0.24
C THR A 18 -2.18 2.35 0.01
N THR A 19 -2.83 3.18 -0.81
CA THR A 19 -4.22 2.94 -1.23
C THR A 19 -4.32 1.67 -2.10
N THR A 20 -5.38 0.88 -1.93
CA THR A 20 -5.53 -0.37 -2.68
C THR A 20 -5.89 -0.12 -4.14
N ALA A 21 -6.76 0.84 -4.44
CA ALA A 21 -7.21 1.11 -5.81
C ALA A 21 -6.16 1.88 -6.64
N GLU A 22 -5.65 3.00 -6.13
CA GLU A 22 -4.76 3.89 -6.89
C GLU A 22 -3.28 3.53 -6.75
N LYS A 23 -2.93 2.72 -5.75
CA LYS A 23 -1.54 2.39 -5.38
C LYS A 23 -0.72 3.64 -5.04
N ILE A 24 -1.37 4.64 -4.43
CA ILE A 24 -0.73 5.87 -3.97
C ILE A 24 -0.25 5.66 -2.54
N ILE A 25 1.01 6.01 -2.30
CA ILE A 25 1.61 5.97 -0.96
C ILE A 25 1.12 7.19 -0.20
N VAL A 26 0.40 6.97 0.90
CA VAL A 26 -0.17 8.04 1.73
C VAL A 26 0.67 8.34 2.96
N ALA A 27 1.47 7.38 3.42
CA ALA A 27 2.42 7.56 4.52
C ALA A 27 3.59 6.60 4.39
N VAL A 28 4.78 7.05 4.81
CA VAL A 28 5.98 6.23 4.96
C VAL A 28 6.63 6.54 6.29
N ASP A 29 7.34 5.58 6.87
CA ASP A 29 8.26 5.85 7.99
C ASP A 29 9.53 5.01 7.90
N VAL A 30 10.47 5.27 8.81
CA VAL A 30 11.70 4.51 8.94
C VAL A 30 11.97 4.22 10.41
N THR A 31 12.20 2.96 10.74
CA THR A 31 12.54 2.52 12.10
C THR A 31 13.78 1.63 12.07
N ASN A 32 14.43 1.45 13.22
CA ASN A 32 15.50 0.46 13.41
C ASN A 32 15.02 -0.77 14.21
N GLN A 33 13.69 -0.90 14.39
CA GLN A 33 13.11 -2.03 15.10
C GLN A 33 13.33 -3.32 14.30
N GLY A 34 13.78 -4.38 14.97
CA GLY A 34 14.06 -5.67 14.33
C GLY A 34 12.82 -6.50 14.01
N THR A 35 11.63 -5.97 14.26
CA THR A 35 10.33 -6.62 14.09
C THR A 35 9.37 -5.64 13.42
N ASP A 36 8.44 -6.16 12.62
CA ASP A 36 7.34 -5.40 12.05
C ASP A 36 6.17 -5.22 13.04
N GLY A 37 6.13 -6.04 14.09
CA GLY A 37 5.03 -6.05 15.04
C GLY A 37 4.99 -4.77 15.87
N GLY A 38 3.84 -4.09 15.86
CA GLY A 38 3.65 -2.84 16.59
C GLY A 38 3.59 -1.59 15.70
N LEU A 39 3.77 -1.75 14.38
CA LEU A 39 3.90 -0.60 13.48
C LEU A 39 2.57 -0.11 12.90
N LEU A 40 1.48 -0.85 13.03
CA LEU A 40 0.16 -0.40 12.56
C LEU A 40 -0.30 0.89 13.27
N GLY A 41 -0.25 0.92 14.61
CA GLY A 41 -0.67 2.11 15.37
C GLY A 41 0.04 3.39 14.93
N PRO A 42 1.39 3.43 14.94
CA PRO A 42 2.16 4.59 14.49
C PRO A 42 1.87 5.00 13.04
N MET A 43 1.67 4.04 12.13
CA MET A 43 1.36 4.35 10.74
C MET A 43 -0.04 4.95 10.57
N LEU A 44 -1.04 4.49 11.33
CA LEU A 44 -2.37 5.11 11.34
C LEU A 44 -2.33 6.54 11.86
N ASP A 45 -1.52 6.79 12.91
CA ASP A 45 -1.36 8.13 13.48
C ASP A 45 -0.68 9.09 12.49
N ARG A 46 0.29 8.60 11.71
CA ARG A 46 0.92 9.39 10.65
C ARG A 46 -0.05 9.75 9.54
N VAL A 47 -0.92 8.82 9.13
CA VAL A 47 -1.98 9.11 8.16
C VAL A 47 -2.94 10.16 8.72
N GLU A 48 -3.39 10.00 9.96
CA GLU A 48 -4.27 10.97 10.62
C GLU A 48 -3.63 12.35 10.74
N ALA A 49 -2.36 12.45 11.15
CA ALA A 49 -1.64 13.71 11.23
C ALA A 49 -1.51 14.43 9.88
N THR A 50 -1.48 13.68 8.78
CA THR A 50 -1.33 14.24 7.43
C THR A 50 -2.67 14.65 6.81
N TYR A 51 -3.73 13.85 7.01
CA TYR A 51 -5.02 14.02 6.32
C TYR A 51 -6.17 14.41 7.24
N GLY A 52 -5.93 14.59 8.54
CA GLY A 52 -6.95 14.87 9.55
C GLY A 52 -7.91 13.70 9.85
N ARG A 53 -7.65 12.52 9.29
CA ARG A 53 -8.49 11.31 9.46
C ARG A 53 -7.71 10.02 9.26
N LYS A 54 -8.18 8.95 9.91
CA LYS A 54 -7.73 7.57 9.67
C LYS A 54 -8.46 6.95 8.47
N PRO A 55 -7.88 5.90 7.84
CA PRO A 55 -8.61 5.13 6.83
C PRO A 55 -9.74 4.32 7.48
N GLY A 56 -10.82 4.06 6.74
CA GLY A 56 -11.89 3.17 7.23
C GLY A 56 -11.42 1.71 7.37
N GLU A 57 -10.49 1.29 6.51
CA GLU A 57 -9.96 -0.07 6.49
C GLU A 57 -8.43 -0.08 6.40
N ALA A 58 -7.80 -1.04 7.06
CA ALA A 58 -6.36 -1.23 7.01
C ALA A 58 -6.03 -2.70 6.73
N LEU A 59 -5.40 -2.98 5.59
CA LEU A 59 -4.97 -4.31 5.18
C LEU A 59 -3.48 -4.46 5.49
N VAL A 60 -3.12 -5.34 6.41
CA VAL A 60 -1.74 -5.53 6.86
C VAL A 60 -1.35 -7.00 6.92
N ASP A 61 -0.06 -7.29 6.85
CA ASP A 61 0.43 -8.65 7.08
C ASP A 61 0.23 -9.08 8.54
N GLY A 62 0.13 -10.39 8.77
CA GLY A 62 -0.11 -10.97 10.09
C GLY A 62 1.01 -10.66 11.10
N GLY A 63 2.21 -10.34 10.63
CA GLY A 63 3.33 -9.90 11.48
C GLY A 63 3.28 -8.43 11.91
N PHE A 64 2.57 -7.57 11.18
CA PHE A 64 2.70 -6.12 11.26
C PHE A 64 1.95 -5.48 12.45
N ALA A 65 0.76 -6.00 12.76
CA ALA A 65 -0.02 -5.52 13.89
C ALA A 65 0.14 -6.43 15.12
N SER A 66 0.23 -5.82 16.30
CA SER A 66 0.02 -6.49 17.57
C SER A 66 -1.49 -6.61 17.88
N GLY A 67 -1.86 -7.44 18.85
CA GLY A 67 -3.25 -7.46 19.32
C GLY A 67 -3.69 -6.09 19.86
N ALA A 68 -2.79 -5.38 20.55
CA ALA A 68 -3.06 -4.04 21.04
C ALA A 68 -3.29 -3.02 19.90
N ASP A 69 -2.56 -3.14 18.79
CA ASP A 69 -2.80 -2.31 17.61
C ASP A 69 -4.17 -2.55 17.00
N VAL A 70 -4.60 -3.81 16.89
CA VAL A 70 -5.93 -4.16 16.36
C VAL A 70 -7.03 -3.58 17.25
N GLU A 71 -6.91 -3.71 18.57
CA GLU A 71 -7.88 -3.13 19.50
C GLU A 71 -7.90 -1.60 19.43
N ARG A 72 -6.73 -0.97 19.30
CA ARG A 72 -6.62 0.49 19.14
C ARG A 72 -7.24 0.95 17.82
N ALA A 73 -6.95 0.26 16.73
CA ALA A 73 -7.50 0.55 15.41
C ALA A 73 -9.03 0.47 15.45
N ALA A 74 -9.57 -0.63 16.01
CA ALA A 74 -11.01 -0.83 16.15
C ALA A 74 -11.69 0.28 16.98
N ARG A 75 -11.09 0.70 18.10
CA ARG A 75 -11.60 1.83 18.90
C ARG A 75 -11.62 3.15 18.15
N SER A 76 -10.70 3.34 17.20
CA SER A 76 -10.67 4.51 16.33
C SER A 76 -11.49 4.36 15.04
N GLY A 77 -12.34 3.33 14.93
CA GLY A 77 -13.19 3.09 13.76
C GLY A 77 -12.47 2.49 12.55
N VAL A 78 -11.24 2.01 12.72
CA VAL A 78 -10.44 1.40 11.64
C VAL A 78 -10.64 -0.11 11.63
N THR A 79 -11.10 -0.63 10.50
CA THR A 79 -11.41 -2.04 10.29
C THR A 79 -10.18 -2.77 9.74
N VAL A 80 -9.51 -3.59 10.56
CA VAL A 80 -8.21 -4.21 10.21
C VAL A 80 -8.37 -5.59 9.57
N PHE A 81 -7.83 -5.80 8.37
CA PHE A 81 -7.76 -7.10 7.72
C PHE A 81 -6.34 -7.65 7.80
N MET A 82 -6.16 -8.78 8.47
CA MET A 82 -4.87 -9.48 8.54
C MET A 82 -5.09 -10.97 8.85
N PRO A 83 -4.22 -11.89 8.43
CA PRO A 83 -4.30 -13.28 8.80
C PRO A 83 -4.17 -13.43 10.33
N PRO A 84 -5.02 -14.22 11.00
CA PRO A 84 -4.86 -14.45 12.43
C PRO A 84 -3.49 -15.08 12.76
N LYS A 85 -2.80 -14.52 13.76
CA LYS A 85 -1.52 -15.08 14.22
C LYS A 85 -1.67 -16.53 14.67
N GLY A 86 -0.68 -17.35 14.34
CA GLY A 86 -0.67 -18.77 14.69
C GLY A 86 -1.58 -19.65 13.83
N ALA A 87 -2.17 -19.13 12.74
CA ALA A 87 -3.10 -19.89 11.90
C ALA A 87 -2.56 -21.25 11.43
N ARG A 88 -1.27 -21.34 11.10
CA ARG A 88 -0.65 -22.62 10.75
C ARG A 88 -0.66 -23.61 11.91
N ALA A 89 -0.27 -23.17 13.11
CA ALA A 89 -0.23 -24.02 14.30
C ALA A 89 -1.63 -24.46 14.74
N ASP A 90 -2.63 -23.59 14.59
CA ASP A 90 -4.02 -23.96 14.88
C ASP A 90 -4.54 -25.02 13.89
N ARG A 91 -4.31 -24.85 12.59
CA ARG A 91 -4.69 -25.86 11.58
C ARG A 91 -4.01 -27.21 11.84
N LEU A 92 -2.72 -27.23 12.16
CA LEU A 92 -1.99 -28.46 12.50
C LEU A 92 -2.55 -29.16 13.74
N ALA A 93 -3.14 -28.40 14.66
CA ALA A 93 -3.77 -28.91 15.87
C ALA A 93 -5.29 -29.12 15.72
N GLY A 94 -5.83 -29.10 14.49
CA GLY A 94 -7.25 -29.30 14.21
C GLY A 94 -8.18 -28.19 14.72
N ARG A 95 -7.64 -27.01 15.05
CA ARG A 95 -8.40 -25.84 15.50
C ARG A 95 -8.63 -24.87 14.35
N ASP A 96 -9.79 -24.22 14.36
CA ASP A 96 -10.07 -23.12 13.43
C ASP A 96 -9.29 -21.84 13.84
N PRO A 97 -8.38 -21.32 13.00
CA PRO A 97 -7.69 -20.05 13.25
C PRO A 97 -8.60 -18.82 13.37
N CYS A 98 -9.75 -18.87 12.70
CA CYS A 98 -10.72 -17.79 12.60
C CYS A 98 -11.78 -17.85 13.71
N ALA A 99 -11.74 -18.87 14.57
CA ALA A 99 -12.56 -18.91 15.77
C ALA A 99 -12.03 -17.89 16.82
N PRO A 100 -12.92 -17.07 17.42
CA PRO A 100 -12.58 -16.21 18.56
C PRO A 100 -11.89 -16.97 19.69
N LYS A 101 -10.78 -16.44 20.23
CA LYS A 101 -10.08 -17.02 21.37
C LYS A 101 -10.47 -16.33 22.67
N ARG A 102 -10.36 -17.06 23.79
CA ARG A 102 -10.74 -16.57 25.13
C ARG A 102 -10.06 -15.25 25.52
N ARG A 103 -8.80 -15.05 25.13
CA ARG A 103 -7.99 -13.87 25.47
C ARG A 103 -8.10 -12.73 24.44
N ASP A 104 -8.84 -12.92 23.35
CA ASP A 104 -9.01 -11.87 22.36
C ASP A 104 -9.91 -10.75 22.92
N GLY A 105 -9.51 -9.50 22.68
CA GLY A 105 -10.40 -8.35 22.85
C GLY A 105 -11.46 -8.28 21.73
N PRO A 106 -12.41 -7.34 21.82
CA PRO A 106 -13.51 -7.23 20.86
C PRO A 106 -13.03 -7.02 19.42
N GLY A 107 -11.99 -6.20 19.20
CA GLY A 107 -11.43 -5.95 17.87
C GLY A 107 -10.81 -7.21 17.25
N MET A 108 -10.05 -7.97 18.05
CA MET A 108 -9.46 -9.24 17.63
C MET A 108 -10.52 -10.31 17.34
N LYS A 109 -11.58 -10.41 18.16
CA LYS A 109 -12.69 -11.34 17.89
C LYS A 109 -13.37 -11.01 16.55
N ALA A 110 -13.69 -9.73 16.34
CA ALA A 110 -14.29 -9.26 15.08
C ALA A 110 -13.37 -9.50 13.87
N LEU A 111 -12.06 -9.30 14.03
CA LEU A 111 -11.07 -9.61 12.99
C LEU A 111 -11.07 -11.10 12.65
N ARG A 112 -11.06 -11.98 13.64
CA ARG A 112 -11.06 -13.44 13.40
C ARG A 112 -12.31 -13.89 12.66
N VAL A 113 -13.48 -13.48 13.12
CA VAL A 113 -14.76 -13.79 12.46
C VAL A 113 -14.74 -13.30 11.01
N ARG A 114 -14.34 -12.04 10.77
CA ARG A 114 -14.26 -11.45 9.43
C ARG A 114 -13.29 -12.20 8.52
N MET A 115 -12.11 -12.56 9.01
CA MET A 115 -11.16 -13.37 8.24
C MET A 115 -11.62 -14.82 8.05
N GLY A 116 -12.63 -15.30 8.77
CA GLY A 116 -13.31 -16.56 8.49
C GLY A 116 -14.26 -16.52 7.30
N THR A 117 -14.63 -15.33 6.83
CA THR A 117 -15.59 -15.15 5.73
C THR A 117 -14.92 -15.10 4.34
N PRO A 118 -15.60 -15.56 3.27
CA PRO A 118 -15.13 -15.38 1.90
C PRO A 118 -14.90 -13.91 1.55
N ASP A 119 -15.78 -13.01 1.98
CA ASP A 119 -15.69 -11.57 1.70
C ASP A 119 -14.46 -10.95 2.36
N GLY A 120 -14.20 -11.26 3.63
CA GLY A 120 -13.01 -10.78 4.32
C GLY A 120 -11.71 -11.28 3.69
N GLN A 121 -11.71 -12.52 3.19
CA GLN A 121 -10.58 -13.07 2.43
C GLN A 121 -10.44 -12.41 1.06
N ALA A 122 -11.56 -12.07 0.39
CA ALA A 122 -11.54 -11.37 -0.89
C ALA A 122 -10.93 -9.97 -0.77
N ILE A 123 -11.37 -9.18 0.23
CA ILE A 123 -10.79 -7.87 0.52
C ILE A 123 -9.30 -8.01 0.86
N TYR A 124 -8.93 -8.97 1.71
CA TYR A 124 -7.53 -9.17 2.10
C TYR A 124 -6.59 -9.47 0.90
N LYS A 125 -7.09 -10.07 -0.18
CA LYS A 125 -6.29 -10.31 -1.41
C LYS A 125 -5.79 -9.01 -2.05
N GLU A 126 -6.42 -7.87 -1.81
CA GLU A 126 -5.97 -6.57 -2.31
C GLU A 126 -4.65 -6.09 -1.68
N ARG A 127 -4.29 -6.62 -0.50
CA ARG A 127 -3.08 -6.24 0.25
C ARG A 127 -1.81 -6.46 -0.57
N ALA A 128 -1.64 -7.67 -1.11
CA ALA A 128 -0.41 -8.08 -1.81
C ALA A 128 -0.09 -7.17 -3.01
N PRO A 129 -0.99 -6.98 -3.99
CA PRO A 129 -0.71 -6.09 -5.12
C PRO A 129 -0.60 -4.61 -4.71
N ALA A 130 -1.13 -4.20 -3.55
CA ALA A 130 -0.92 -2.84 -3.04
C ALA A 130 0.48 -2.64 -2.44
N ALA A 131 0.91 -3.54 -1.55
CA ALA A 131 2.16 -3.40 -0.82
C ALA A 131 3.38 -3.86 -1.63
N GLU A 132 3.31 -5.03 -2.26
CA GLU A 132 4.46 -5.65 -2.94
C GLU A 132 4.84 -4.89 -4.20
N TRP A 133 3.85 -4.37 -4.94
CA TRP A 133 4.10 -3.58 -6.13
C TRP A 133 4.85 -2.27 -5.82
N VAL A 134 4.47 -1.59 -4.73
CA VAL A 134 5.18 -0.39 -4.26
C VAL A 134 6.61 -0.71 -3.87
N ASN A 135 6.81 -1.75 -3.07
CA ASN A 135 8.14 -2.17 -2.61
C ASN A 135 9.02 -2.60 -3.78
N ALA A 136 8.47 -3.35 -4.74
CA ALA A 136 9.15 -3.71 -5.97
C ALA A 136 9.52 -2.47 -6.79
N GLY A 137 8.60 -1.50 -6.91
CA GLY A 137 8.86 -0.24 -7.61
C GLY A 137 10.00 0.58 -6.98
N MET A 138 10.15 0.56 -5.65
CA MET A 138 11.29 1.18 -4.98
C MET A 138 12.60 0.44 -5.28
N ARG A 139 12.61 -0.90 -5.23
CA ARG A 139 13.78 -1.72 -5.56
C ARG A 139 14.20 -1.59 -7.02
N ASN A 140 13.25 -1.58 -7.96
CA ASN A 140 13.51 -1.40 -9.39
C ASN A 140 14.13 -0.02 -9.69
N ARG A 141 13.96 0.96 -8.79
CA ARG A 141 14.63 2.27 -8.84
C ARG A 141 15.91 2.33 -7.99
N GLY A 142 16.46 1.18 -7.60
CA GLY A 142 17.77 1.08 -6.94
C GLY A 142 17.76 1.10 -5.42
N LEU A 143 16.60 1.09 -4.75
CA LEU A 143 16.53 1.09 -3.27
C LEU A 143 16.79 -0.30 -2.67
N TYR A 144 18.01 -0.82 -2.86
CA TYR A 144 18.47 -2.07 -2.24
C TYR A 144 19.24 -1.83 -0.95
N GLN A 145 19.97 -0.71 -0.86
CA GLN A 145 20.78 -0.33 0.29
C GLN A 145 20.75 1.18 0.46
N PHE A 146 20.83 1.64 1.72
CA PHE A 146 20.94 3.07 2.02
C PHE A 146 22.40 3.50 2.04
N ARG A 147 22.71 4.58 1.30
CA ARG A 147 24.04 5.21 1.29
C ARG A 147 24.22 6.26 2.40
N VAL A 148 23.15 6.56 3.13
CA VAL A 148 23.12 7.50 4.25
C VAL A 148 22.86 6.74 5.56
N ARG A 149 23.26 7.34 6.69
CA ARG A 149 23.07 6.78 8.03
C ARG A 149 22.17 7.69 8.87
N GLY A 150 21.45 7.09 9.82
CA GLY A 150 20.53 7.79 10.70
C GLY A 150 19.09 7.81 10.16
N LEU A 151 18.12 7.71 11.08
CA LEU A 151 16.69 7.60 10.74
C LEU A 151 16.21 8.78 9.90
N VAL A 152 16.65 10.01 10.23
CA VAL A 152 16.23 11.23 9.53
C VAL A 152 16.68 11.23 8.08
N ALA A 153 17.96 10.93 7.82
CA ALA A 153 18.52 10.93 6.47
C ALA A 153 17.93 9.80 5.62
N VAL A 154 17.78 8.60 6.20
CA VAL A 154 17.15 7.46 5.53
C VAL A 154 15.68 7.75 5.20
N ARG A 155 14.94 8.37 6.12
CA ARG A 155 13.56 8.81 5.87
C ARG A 155 13.47 9.80 4.72
N ALA A 156 14.40 10.74 4.58
CA ALA A 156 14.43 11.65 3.44
C ALA A 156 14.54 10.90 2.11
N VAL A 157 15.42 9.89 2.01
CA VAL A 157 15.55 9.03 0.82
C VAL A 157 14.25 8.28 0.53
N VAL A 158 13.62 7.67 1.55
CA VAL A 158 12.36 6.95 1.40
C VAL A 158 11.23 7.87 0.93
N VAL A 159 11.13 9.08 1.48
CA VAL A 159 10.15 10.08 1.06
C VAL A 159 10.34 10.45 -0.42
N LEU A 160 11.59 10.66 -0.88
CA LEU A 160 11.85 10.91 -2.30
C LEU A 160 11.39 9.74 -3.18
N HIS A 161 11.66 8.50 -2.78
CA HIS A 161 11.16 7.32 -3.51
C HIS A 161 9.62 7.26 -3.55
N ALA A 162 8.96 7.64 -2.45
CA ALA A 162 7.51 7.69 -2.37
C ALA A 162 6.91 8.81 -3.24
N LEU A 163 7.53 9.99 -3.27
CA LEU A 163 7.11 11.10 -4.14
C LEU A 163 7.22 10.72 -5.61
N VAL A 164 8.38 10.18 -6.03
CA VAL A 164 8.59 9.72 -7.40
C VAL A 164 7.60 8.62 -7.78
N HIS A 165 7.28 7.71 -6.84
CA HIS A 165 6.25 6.68 -7.04
C HIS A 165 4.88 7.30 -7.32
N ASN A 166 4.45 8.21 -6.45
CA ASN A 166 3.15 8.86 -6.55
C ASN A 166 3.05 9.71 -7.83
N LEU A 167 4.14 10.36 -8.25
CA LEU A 167 4.20 11.09 -9.52
C LEU A 167 3.96 10.15 -10.70
N PHE A 168 4.69 9.03 -10.80
CA PHE A 168 4.48 8.07 -11.89
C PHE A 168 3.08 7.46 -11.89
N GLN A 169 2.52 7.16 -10.71
CA GLN A 169 1.14 6.69 -10.61
C GLN A 169 0.12 7.72 -11.04
N THR A 170 0.35 8.99 -10.71
CA THR A 170 -0.51 10.09 -11.14
C THR A 170 -0.47 10.21 -12.66
N ILE A 171 0.73 10.24 -13.28
CA ILE A 171 0.91 10.28 -14.73
C ILE A 171 0.19 9.09 -15.40
N ARG A 172 0.43 7.87 -14.92
CA ARG A 172 -0.19 6.65 -15.45
C ARG A 172 -1.71 6.74 -15.41
N ARG A 173 -2.29 7.23 -14.31
CA ARG A 173 -3.75 7.36 -14.18
C ARG A 173 -4.32 8.48 -15.02
N CYS A 174 -3.64 9.62 -15.15
CA CYS A 174 -4.05 10.70 -16.03
C CYS A 174 -4.06 10.23 -17.49
N ALA A 175 -3.03 9.50 -17.92
CA ALA A 175 -2.93 8.92 -19.26
C ALA A 175 -3.95 7.81 -19.53
N HIS A 176 -4.42 7.07 -18.51
CA HIS A 176 -5.48 6.08 -18.69
C HIS A 176 -6.89 6.70 -18.71
N LYS A 177 -7.15 7.75 -17.91
CA LYS A 177 -8.46 8.42 -17.88
C LYS A 177 -8.69 9.33 -19.10
N HIS A 178 -7.61 9.89 -19.62
CA HIS A 178 -7.57 10.58 -20.89
C HIS A 178 -6.45 9.93 -21.70
N PRO A 179 -6.71 8.83 -22.45
CA PRO A 179 -5.74 8.36 -23.43
C PRO A 179 -5.38 9.58 -24.27
N GLN A 180 -4.13 10.03 -24.14
CA GLN A 180 -3.60 11.07 -25.01
C GLN A 180 -3.85 10.56 -26.41
N ARG A 181 -4.69 11.26 -27.18
CA ARG A 181 -4.85 10.94 -28.60
C ARG A 181 -3.43 10.86 -29.17
N PRO A 182 -3.06 9.77 -29.86
CA PRO A 182 -1.81 9.72 -30.59
C PRO A 182 -1.65 11.03 -31.35
N TRP A 183 -0.54 11.73 -31.19
CA TRP A 183 -0.32 13.01 -31.89
C TRP A 183 -0.50 12.86 -33.41
N THR A 184 -0.31 11.65 -33.94
CA THR A 184 -0.60 11.25 -35.32
C THR A 184 -2.07 11.39 -35.69
N ASP A 185 -3.00 11.13 -34.77
CA ASP A 185 -4.44 11.29 -35.00
C ASP A 185 -4.81 12.77 -35.08
N THR A 186 -4.19 13.60 -34.24
CA THR A 186 -4.32 15.06 -34.31
C THR A 186 -3.83 15.59 -35.66
N LEU A 187 -2.69 15.10 -36.15
CA LEU A 187 -2.16 15.49 -37.47
C LEU A 187 -3.02 14.99 -38.63
N ARG A 188 -3.52 13.75 -38.59
CA ARG A 188 -4.41 13.21 -39.62
C ARG A 188 -5.72 13.99 -39.68
N GLU A 189 -6.26 14.38 -38.53
CA GLU A 189 -7.47 15.19 -38.47
C GLU A 189 -7.24 16.62 -39.00
N ALA A 190 -6.11 17.25 -38.64
CA ALA A 190 -5.72 18.54 -39.20
C ALA A 190 -5.52 18.47 -40.72
N ALA A 191 -4.87 17.41 -41.23
CA ALA A 191 -4.68 17.18 -42.65
C ALA A 191 -6.01 16.95 -43.39
N ARG A 192 -6.94 16.21 -42.79
CA ARG A 192 -8.29 16.00 -43.34
C ARG A 192 -9.07 17.31 -43.42
N LYS A 193 -9.10 18.11 -42.34
CA LYS A 193 -9.74 19.44 -42.33
C LYS A 193 -9.13 20.39 -43.35
N ALA A 194 -7.80 20.38 -43.51
CA ALA A 194 -7.12 21.17 -44.53
C ALA A 194 -7.52 20.73 -45.95
N SER A 195 -7.66 19.42 -46.20
CA SER A 195 -8.09 18.88 -47.49
C SER A 195 -9.57 19.15 -47.81
N GLU A 196 -10.42 19.22 -46.79
CA GLU A 196 -11.85 19.55 -46.91
C GLU A 196 -12.04 21.05 -47.17
N HIS A 197 -11.27 21.91 -46.49
CA HIS A 197 -11.28 23.35 -46.72
C HIS A 197 -10.79 23.73 -48.13
N ASN A 198 -9.83 22.99 -48.67
CA ASN A 198 -9.32 23.20 -50.02
C ASN A 198 -10.23 22.63 -51.14
N ARG A 199 -11.38 22.05 -50.78
CA ARG A 199 -12.40 21.53 -51.71
C ARG A 199 -13.64 22.41 -51.79
N GLU A 200 -13.73 23.50 -51.03
CA GLU A 200 -14.76 24.51 -51.27
C GLU A 200 -14.45 25.24 -52.59
N PRO A 201 -15.35 25.24 -53.58
CA PRO A 201 -15.13 25.97 -54.82
C PRO A 201 -15.10 27.47 -54.49
N GLN A 202 -14.02 28.15 -54.90
CA GLN A 202 -14.02 29.61 -54.99
C GLN A 202 -15.08 29.98 -56.03
N GLY A 203 -16.29 30.29 -55.53
CA GLY A 203 -17.42 30.72 -56.33
C GLY A 203 -17.09 32.00 -57.07
N VAL A 204 -17.40 31.98 -58.36
CA VAL A 204 -17.43 33.10 -59.32
C VAL A 204 -18.41 34.18 -58.87
#